data_AF-A0A2Z4MAZ0-F1
#
_entry.id   AF-A0A2Z4MAZ0-F1
#
_cell.length_a   1.000
_cell.length_b   1.000
_cell.length_c   1.000
_cell.angle_alpha   90.00
_cell.angle_beta   90.00
_cell.angle_gamma   90.00
#
_symmetry.space_group_name_H-M   'P 1'
#
loop_
_entity.id
_entity.type
_entity.pdbx_description
1 polymer ?
#
loop_
_entity_poly.entity_id
_entity_poly.type
_entity_poly.pdbx_seq_one_letter_code
_entity_poly.pdbx_strand_id
1 'polypeptide(L)'
;MDSDDRIERWFQQYGHDIYNYLAYFTGRRDVEDLVQEVFTKALRALSSYEGRAQPKTWLLTIARHAAIDYRRKQKMMDWFPESVLRLLTSKERTPEKALVLKEQLQETYEVMNRLKSTYREVLILRLIEGVSTAETAEILGWSDAKVSTTLHRAIKELQKQMGNSGREVNLHDAIF
;
A
#
# COMPACT_ATOMS: atom_id res chain seq x y z
N MET A 1 -17.19 2.21 25.87
CA MET A 1 -16.18 2.89 25.05
C MET A 1 -16.86 3.22 23.75
N ASP A 2 -16.93 4.51 23.41
CA ASP A 2 -17.63 4.92 22.21
C ASP A 2 -16.93 4.35 20.97
N SER A 3 -17.69 4.12 19.89
CA SER A 3 -17.12 3.65 18.62
C SER A 3 -16.09 4.65 18.08
N ASP A 4 -16.35 5.93 18.33
CA ASP A 4 -15.50 7.06 17.96
C ASP A 4 -14.15 7.01 18.72
N ASP A 5 -14.17 6.82 20.05
CA ASP A 5 -12.95 6.68 20.87
C ASP A 5 -12.04 5.53 20.41
N ARG A 6 -12.65 4.45 19.90
CA ARG A 6 -11.91 3.28 19.45
C ARG A 6 -11.26 3.52 18.10
N ILE A 7 -11.98 4.11 17.15
CA ILE A 7 -11.44 4.45 15.84
C ILE A 7 -10.37 5.53 15.96
N GLU A 8 -10.54 6.52 16.83
CA GLU A 8 -9.51 7.54 17.07
C GLU A 8 -8.19 6.90 17.52
N ARG A 9 -8.24 5.98 18.49
CA ARG A 9 -7.02 5.26 18.92
C ARG A 9 -6.39 4.43 17.80
N TRP A 10 -7.21 3.77 16.98
CA TRP A 10 -6.70 3.03 15.83
C TRP A 10 -6.10 3.93 14.77
N PHE A 11 -6.66 5.12 14.56
CA PHE A 11 -6.08 6.13 13.68
C PHE A 11 -4.71 6.59 14.19
N GLN A 12 -4.61 6.91 15.48
CA GLN A 12 -3.33 7.30 16.08
C GLN A 12 -2.29 6.18 16.00
N GLN A 13 -2.70 4.93 16.19
CA GLN A 13 -1.78 3.79 16.22
C GLN A 13 -1.38 3.27 14.84
N TYR A 14 -2.31 3.26 13.88
CA TYR A 14 -2.13 2.59 12.59
C TYR A 14 -2.27 3.53 11.39
N GLY A 15 -2.57 4.81 11.58
CA GLY A 15 -2.78 5.76 10.48
C GLY A 15 -1.57 5.86 9.54
N HIS A 16 -0.35 5.82 10.09
CA HIS A 16 0.87 5.83 9.29
C HIS A 16 1.08 4.54 8.48
N ASP A 17 0.80 3.38 9.09
CA ASP A 17 0.81 2.08 8.40
C ASP A 17 -0.16 2.08 7.21
N ILE A 18 -1.41 2.52 7.45
CA ILE A 18 -2.43 2.59 6.40
C ILE A 18 -2.02 3.56 5.28
N TYR A 19 -1.45 4.72 5.63
CA TYR A 19 -0.92 5.67 4.65
C TYR A 19 0.19 5.01 3.80
N ASN A 20 1.17 4.36 4.43
CA ASN A 20 2.28 3.73 3.73
C ASN A 20 1.79 2.62 2.80
N TYR A 21 0.93 1.72 3.31
CA TYR A 21 0.29 0.67 2.52
C TYR A 21 -0.39 1.25 1.27
N LEU A 22 -1.22 2.28 1.42
CA LEU A 22 -1.93 2.92 0.31
C LEU A 22 -0.96 3.58 -0.66
N ALA A 23 0.09 4.24 -0.16
CA ALA A 23 1.09 4.89 -0.99
C ALA A 23 1.86 3.87 -1.86
N TYR A 24 2.34 2.77 -1.26
CA TYR A 24 2.99 1.67 -1.98
C TYR A 24 2.05 0.95 -2.95
N PHE A 25 0.79 0.75 -2.58
CA PHE A 25 -0.17 0.07 -3.44
C PHE A 25 -0.50 0.90 -4.67
N THR A 26 -0.74 2.19 -4.49
CA THR A 26 -1.14 3.12 -5.55
C THR A 26 0.04 3.66 -6.35
N GLY A 27 1.25 3.64 -5.78
CA GLY A 27 2.45 4.24 -6.36
C GLY A 27 2.44 5.77 -6.29
N ARG A 28 1.70 6.34 -5.35
CA ARG A 28 1.50 7.79 -5.17
C ARG A 28 1.61 8.15 -3.70
N ARG A 29 1.85 9.43 -3.40
CA ARG A 29 1.96 9.92 -2.01
C ARG A 29 0.73 10.70 -1.55
N ASP A 30 -0.04 11.24 -2.47
CA ASP A 30 -1.30 11.94 -2.21
C ASP A 30 -2.44 10.94 -1.93
N VAL A 31 -2.34 10.21 -0.81
CA VAL A 31 -3.30 9.17 -0.40
C VAL A 31 -4.07 9.54 0.87
N GLU A 32 -3.95 10.77 1.35
CA GLU A 32 -4.62 11.26 2.56
C GLU A 32 -6.15 11.10 2.49
N ASP A 33 -6.75 11.39 1.33
CA ASP A 33 -8.18 11.19 1.10
C ASP A 33 -8.58 9.70 1.17
N LEU A 34 -7.71 8.80 0.68
CA LEU A 34 -7.93 7.36 0.79
C LEU A 34 -7.79 6.89 2.24
N VAL A 35 -6.84 7.44 3.00
CA VAL A 35 -6.71 7.15 4.44
C VAL A 35 -8.00 7.54 5.16
N GLN A 36 -8.53 8.75 4.90
CA GLN A 36 -9.81 9.19 5.45
C GLN A 36 -10.95 8.25 5.06
N GLU A 37 -11.00 7.82 3.80
CA GLU A 37 -11.99 6.85 3.32
C GLU A 37 -11.92 5.52 4.08
N VAL A 38 -10.70 5.01 4.33
CA VAL A 38 -10.48 3.78 5.09
C VAL A 38 -11.01 3.90 6.51
N PHE A 39 -10.65 4.95 7.24
CA PHE A 39 -11.11 5.12 8.62
C PHE A 39 -12.60 5.43 8.71
N THR A 40 -13.18 6.11 7.72
CA THR A 40 -14.63 6.31 7.61
C THR A 40 -15.36 4.98 7.40
N LYS A 41 -14.86 4.13 6.51
CA LYS A 41 -15.39 2.76 6.29
C LYS A 41 -15.23 1.90 7.55
N ALA A 42 -14.08 2.00 8.22
CA ALA A 42 -13.80 1.29 9.46
C ALA A 42 -14.79 1.69 10.56
N LEU A 43 -15.06 3.00 10.73
CA LEU A 43 -16.03 3.49 11.71
C LEU A 43 -17.43 2.91 11.46
N ARG A 44 -17.89 2.92 10.20
CA ARG A 44 -19.19 2.34 9.83
C ARG A 44 -19.29 0.83 10.04
N ALA A 45 -18.17 0.12 9.87
CA ALA A 45 -18.09 -1.33 10.02
C ALA A 45 -17.72 -1.78 11.44
N LEU A 46 -17.37 -0.86 12.34
CA LEU A 46 -16.80 -1.19 13.65
C LEU A 46 -17.74 -2.02 14.52
N SER A 47 -19.05 -1.78 14.43
CA SER A 47 -20.07 -2.56 15.15
C SER A 47 -20.10 -4.03 14.76
N SER A 48 -19.64 -4.36 13.54
CA SER A 48 -19.51 -5.74 13.04
C SER A 48 -18.14 -6.35 13.27
N TYR A 49 -17.18 -5.60 13.85
CA TYR A 49 -15.86 -6.12 14.14
C TYR A 49 -15.87 -6.98 15.41
N GLU A 50 -15.79 -8.29 15.21
CA GLU A 50 -15.86 -9.29 16.27
C GLU A 50 -14.52 -9.63 16.94
N GLY A 51 -13.42 -8.96 16.56
CA GLY A 51 -12.11 -9.20 17.18
C GLY A 51 -11.40 -10.48 16.73
N ARG A 52 -11.86 -11.13 15.66
CA ARG A 52 -11.24 -12.37 15.14
C ARG A 52 -9.85 -12.15 14.52
N ALA A 53 -9.66 -11.01 13.86
CA ALA A 53 -8.39 -10.57 13.29
C ALA A 53 -7.84 -9.39 14.12
N GLN A 54 -6.52 -9.19 14.16
CA GLN A 54 -5.95 -8.02 14.81
C GLN A 54 -6.48 -6.72 14.16
N PRO A 55 -6.61 -5.61 14.91
CA PRO A 55 -7.09 -4.34 14.36
C PRO A 55 -6.33 -3.88 13.12
N LYS A 56 -4.99 -3.95 13.13
CA LYS A 56 -4.14 -3.60 11.98
C LYS A 56 -4.50 -4.43 10.74
N THR A 57 -4.57 -5.75 10.88
CA THR A 57 -4.94 -6.70 9.82
C THR A 57 -6.33 -6.43 9.24
N TRP A 58 -7.29 -6.11 10.10
CA TRP A 58 -8.63 -5.75 9.67
C TRP A 58 -8.66 -4.42 8.90
N LEU A 59 -7.95 -3.40 9.38
CA LEU A 59 -7.83 -2.11 8.70
C LEU A 59 -7.11 -2.25 7.34
N LEU A 60 -6.06 -3.07 7.26
CA LEU A 60 -5.36 -3.35 6.00
C LEU A 60 -6.26 -4.05 4.97
N THR A 61 -7.20 -4.89 5.42
CA THR A 61 -8.24 -5.46 4.54
C THR A 61 -9.14 -4.38 3.95
N ILE A 62 -9.56 -3.40 4.75
CA ILE A 62 -10.36 -2.26 4.27
C ILE A 62 -9.53 -1.39 3.32
N ALA A 63 -8.28 -1.10 3.66
CA ALA A 63 -7.36 -0.32 2.85
C ALA A 63 -7.10 -0.96 1.49
N ARG A 64 -6.93 -2.29 1.44
CA ARG A 64 -6.79 -3.03 0.18
C ARG A 64 -7.97 -2.81 -0.75
N HIS A 65 -9.20 -2.94 -0.23
CA HIS A 65 -10.40 -2.71 -1.04
C HIS A 65 -10.47 -1.27 -1.57
N ALA A 66 -10.20 -0.28 -0.72
CA ALA A 66 -10.14 1.13 -1.14
C ALA A 66 -9.08 1.37 -2.22
N ALA A 67 -7.89 0.79 -2.07
CA ALA A 67 -6.80 0.94 -3.03
C ALA A 67 -7.09 0.27 -4.39
N ILE A 68 -7.73 -0.90 -4.39
CA ILE A 68 -8.19 -1.58 -5.62
C ILE A 68 -9.22 -0.72 -6.35
N ASP A 69 -10.21 -0.20 -5.62
CA ASP A 69 -11.24 0.67 -6.19
C ASP A 69 -10.65 1.95 -6.77
N TYR A 70 -9.69 2.57 -6.07
CA TYR A 70 -8.98 3.73 -6.56
C TYR A 70 -8.21 3.45 -7.87
N ARG A 71 -7.42 2.36 -7.92
CA ARG A 71 -6.67 2.01 -9.14
C ARG A 71 -7.60 1.65 -10.30
N ARG A 72 -8.75 1.02 -10.04
CA ARG A 72 -9.75 0.73 -11.06
C ARG A 72 -10.30 2.02 -11.67
N LYS A 73 -10.63 3.02 -10.84
CA LYS A 73 -11.10 4.34 -11.30
C LYS A 73 -10.02 5.08 -12.09
N GLN A 74 -8.77 5.06 -11.64
CA GLN A 74 -7.64 5.68 -12.36
C GLN A 74 -7.44 5.07 -13.75
N LYS A 75 -7.44 3.73 -13.87
CA LYS A 75 -7.34 3.06 -15.19
C LYS A 75 -8.50 3.42 -16.13
N MET A 76 -9.70 3.67 -15.60
CA MET A 76 -10.82 4.14 -16.41
C MET A 76 -10.62 5.59 -16.84
N MET A 77 -10.02 6.43 -15.99
CA MET A 77 -9.67 7.82 -16.29
C MET A 77 -8.56 7.92 -17.35
N ASP A 78 -7.58 7.01 -17.33
CA ASP A 78 -6.51 6.93 -18.36
C ASP A 78 -7.04 6.60 -19.77
N TRP A 79 -8.28 6.13 -19.89
CA TRP A 79 -8.96 5.91 -21.17
C TRP A 79 -9.60 7.18 -21.74
N PHE A 80 -9.67 8.27 -20.95
CA PHE A 80 -10.11 9.58 -21.43
C PHE A 80 -8.93 10.33 -22.08
N PRO A 81 -9.19 11.10 -23.16
CA PRO A 81 -8.14 11.82 -23.87
C PRO A 81 -7.30 12.71 -22.93
N GLU A 82 -5.99 12.62 -23.12
CA GLU A 82 -4.92 13.22 -22.31
C GLU A 82 -5.10 14.74 -22.02
N SER A 83 -5.89 15.42 -22.83
CA SER A 83 -6.26 16.83 -22.67
C SER A 83 -7.14 17.11 -21.45
N VAL A 84 -7.84 16.13 -20.90
CA VAL A 84 -8.71 16.28 -19.71
C VAL A 84 -7.95 16.00 -18.40
N LEU A 85 -6.97 15.08 -18.44
CA LEU A 85 -6.19 14.66 -17.27
C LEU A 85 -5.20 15.73 -16.76
N ARG A 86 -4.69 16.61 -17.64
CA ARG A 86 -3.78 17.71 -17.26
C ARG A 86 -4.44 18.79 -16.40
N LEU A 87 -5.77 18.81 -16.30
CA LEU A 87 -6.50 19.75 -15.45
C LEU A 87 -6.61 19.31 -13.98
N LEU A 88 -6.29 18.05 -13.68
CA LEU A 88 -6.48 17.45 -12.34
C LEU A 88 -5.17 17.23 -11.55
N THR A 89 -4.01 17.55 -12.15
CA THR A 89 -2.71 17.38 -11.51
C THR A 89 -2.00 18.72 -11.35
N SER A 90 -2.41 19.49 -10.33
CA SER A 90 -1.60 20.62 -9.87
C SER A 90 -1.62 20.76 -8.34
N LYS A 91 -0.45 20.61 -7.71
CA LYS A 91 0.15 21.44 -6.62
C LYS A 91 1.46 20.77 -6.12
N GLU A 92 2.62 21.33 -6.51
CA GLU A 92 3.62 22.09 -5.68
C GLU A 92 4.63 21.21 -4.88
N ARG A 93 5.92 21.01 -5.25
CA ARG A 93 7.22 21.80 -5.12
C ARG A 93 7.94 21.69 -3.73
N THR A 94 9.03 20.90 -3.51
CA THR A 94 10.55 21.12 -3.50
C THR A 94 11.17 21.91 -2.31
N PRO A 95 12.48 21.82 -1.87
CA PRO A 95 13.69 21.13 -2.43
C PRO A 95 14.70 20.41 -1.44
N GLU A 96 15.63 19.68 -2.04
CA GLU A 96 17.01 19.29 -1.61
C GLU A 96 17.28 18.15 -0.60
N LYS A 97 16.79 18.16 0.65
CA LYS A 97 16.97 16.97 1.54
C LYS A 97 15.94 15.87 1.31
N ALA A 98 14.79 16.27 0.78
CA ALA A 98 13.79 15.36 0.24
C ALA A 98 14.25 14.70 -1.06
N LEU A 99 15.32 15.16 -1.73
CA LEU A 99 15.67 14.70 -3.07
C LEU A 99 16.22 13.28 -3.07
N VAL A 100 17.15 12.95 -2.17
CA VAL A 100 17.75 11.59 -2.10
C VAL A 100 16.74 10.55 -1.62
N LEU A 101 15.98 10.86 -0.57
CA LEU A 101 14.87 10.01 -0.10
C LEU A 101 13.76 9.89 -1.15
N LYS A 102 13.47 10.96 -1.92
CA LYS A 102 12.51 10.92 -3.01
C LYS A 102 13.03 10.11 -4.20
N GLU A 103 14.31 10.17 -4.53
CA GLU A 103 14.92 9.37 -5.59
C GLU A 103 14.92 7.89 -5.23
N GLN A 104 15.32 7.53 -4.00
CA GLN A 104 15.28 6.15 -3.50
C GLN A 104 13.85 5.60 -3.38
N LEU A 105 12.90 6.39 -2.86
CA LEU A 105 11.49 5.99 -2.83
C LEU A 105 10.91 5.89 -4.25
N GLN A 106 11.23 6.83 -5.15
CA GLN A 106 10.75 6.84 -6.52
C GLN A 106 11.24 5.60 -7.28
N GLU A 107 12.53 5.27 -7.15
CA GLU A 107 13.10 4.06 -7.74
C GLU A 107 12.44 2.80 -7.16
N THR A 108 12.19 2.77 -5.85
CA THR A 108 11.46 1.69 -5.19
C THR A 108 10.02 1.55 -5.71
N TYR A 109 9.29 2.67 -5.84
CA TYR A 109 7.93 2.68 -6.40
C TYR A 109 7.91 2.25 -7.87
N GLU A 110 8.89 2.67 -8.67
CA GLU A 110 9.01 2.31 -10.08
C GLU A 110 9.28 0.82 -10.26
N VAL A 111 10.21 0.27 -9.47
CA VAL A 111 10.49 -1.17 -9.45
C VAL A 111 9.24 -1.94 -9.00
N MET A 112 8.59 -1.52 -7.92
CA MET A 112 7.34 -2.13 -7.44
C MET A 112 6.22 -2.03 -8.48
N ASN A 113 6.18 -0.95 -9.28
CA ASN A 113 5.20 -0.75 -10.34
C ASN A 113 5.40 -1.69 -11.54
N ARG A 114 6.63 -2.14 -11.80
CA ARG A 114 6.94 -3.15 -12.83
C ARG A 114 6.54 -4.57 -12.41
N LEU A 115 6.39 -4.84 -11.11
CA LEU A 115 5.92 -6.13 -10.62
C LEU A 115 4.45 -6.37 -10.92
N LYS A 116 4.10 -7.64 -11.14
CA LYS A 116 2.71 -8.11 -11.17
C LYS A 116 1.99 -7.69 -9.89
N SER A 117 0.70 -7.35 -9.99
CA SER A 117 -0.07 -6.86 -8.84
C SER A 117 -0.01 -7.79 -7.64
N THR A 118 -0.13 -9.10 -7.87
CA THR A 118 -0.06 -10.12 -6.81
C THR A 118 1.29 -10.17 -6.11
N TYR A 119 2.39 -9.88 -6.81
CA TYR A 119 3.72 -9.84 -6.22
C TYR A 119 3.89 -8.59 -5.37
N ARG A 120 3.42 -7.44 -5.87
CA ARG A 120 3.42 -6.18 -5.13
C ARG A 120 2.59 -6.30 -3.84
N GLU A 121 1.38 -6.82 -3.93
CA GLU A 121 0.47 -6.99 -2.80
C GLU A 121 1.09 -7.84 -1.68
N VAL A 122 1.69 -8.98 -2.01
CA VAL A 122 2.30 -9.85 -1.00
C VAL A 122 3.59 -9.24 -0.41
N LEU A 123 4.37 -8.51 -1.21
CA LEU A 123 5.58 -7.83 -0.74
C LEU A 123 5.25 -6.69 0.22
N ILE A 124 4.27 -5.84 -0.10
CA ILE A 124 3.85 -4.74 0.77
C ILE A 124 3.40 -5.31 2.13
N LEU A 125 2.52 -6.32 2.12
CA LEU A 125 2.01 -6.89 3.37
C LEU A 125 3.10 -7.58 4.21
N ARG A 126 3.98 -8.37 3.59
CA ARG A 126 4.95 -9.18 4.34
C ARG A 126 6.23 -8.45 4.70
N LEU A 127 6.72 -7.55 3.85
CA LEU A 127 8.00 -6.87 4.05
C LEU A 127 7.85 -5.46 4.60
N ILE A 128 6.79 -4.74 4.24
CA ILE A 128 6.59 -3.34 4.69
C ILE A 128 5.70 -3.32 5.93
N GLU A 129 4.52 -3.93 5.85
CA GLU A 129 3.57 -3.91 6.97
C GLU A 129 3.90 -4.93 8.08
N GLY A 130 4.74 -5.92 7.77
CA GLY A 130 5.21 -6.94 8.71
C GLY A 130 4.14 -7.92 9.20
N VAL A 131 2.94 -7.93 8.60
CA VAL A 131 1.85 -8.85 9.02
C VAL A 131 2.17 -10.29 8.64
N SER A 132 1.76 -11.26 9.45
CA SER A 132 2.12 -12.68 9.30
C SER A 132 1.63 -13.31 7.99
N THR A 133 2.13 -14.52 7.66
CA THR A 133 1.64 -15.28 6.49
C THR A 133 0.15 -15.57 6.56
N ALA A 134 -0.36 -15.92 7.75
CA ALA A 134 -1.78 -16.20 7.98
C ALA A 134 -2.63 -14.93 7.82
N GLU A 135 -2.21 -13.81 8.41
CA GLU A 135 -2.90 -12.52 8.25
C GLU A 135 -2.86 -12.03 6.79
N THR A 136 -1.73 -12.24 6.10
CA THR A 136 -1.62 -11.94 4.66
C THR A 136 -2.57 -12.81 3.85
N ALA A 137 -2.72 -14.08 4.19
CA ALA A 137 -3.65 -14.99 3.54
C ALA A 137 -5.10 -14.52 3.71
N GLU A 138 -5.46 -14.05 4.91
CA GLU A 138 -6.76 -13.45 5.21
C GLU A 138 -7.01 -12.18 4.39
N ILE A 139 -6.07 -11.22 4.41
CA ILE A 139 -6.19 -9.95 3.68
C ILE A 139 -6.32 -10.17 2.16
N LEU A 140 -5.56 -11.12 1.61
CA LEU A 140 -5.52 -11.39 0.17
C LEU A 140 -6.58 -12.39 -0.31
N GLY A 141 -7.27 -13.08 0.61
CA GLY A 141 -8.18 -14.20 0.30
C GLY A 141 -7.45 -15.39 -0.34
N TRP A 142 -6.23 -15.69 0.13
CA TRP A 142 -5.37 -16.75 -0.40
C TRP A 142 -5.19 -17.87 0.62
N SER A 143 -4.57 -18.98 0.22
CA SER A 143 -4.03 -19.97 1.17
C SER A 143 -2.62 -19.58 1.61
N ASP A 144 -2.21 -20.00 2.81
CA ASP A 144 -0.84 -19.81 3.33
C ASP A 144 0.25 -20.32 2.37
N ALA A 145 -0.03 -21.46 1.72
CA ALA A 145 0.86 -22.04 0.72
C ALA A 145 1.02 -21.13 -0.50
N LYS A 146 -0.08 -20.50 -0.95
CA LYS A 146 -0.06 -19.52 -2.05
C LYS A 146 0.68 -18.26 -1.62
N VAL A 147 0.49 -17.76 -0.40
CA VAL A 147 1.25 -16.62 0.14
C VAL A 147 2.74 -16.91 0.10
N SER A 148 3.15 -18.04 0.67
CA SER A 148 4.57 -18.44 0.77
C SER A 148 5.22 -18.59 -0.60
N THR A 149 4.55 -19.31 -1.51
CA THR A 149 5.06 -19.54 -2.88
C THR A 149 5.12 -18.25 -3.69
N THR A 150 4.12 -17.37 -3.53
CA THR A 150 4.05 -16.10 -4.25
C THR A 150 5.08 -15.12 -3.73
N LEU A 151 5.26 -15.03 -2.40
CA LEU A 151 6.28 -14.19 -1.76
C LEU A 151 7.68 -14.56 -2.25
N HIS A 152 8.01 -15.86 -2.26
CA HIS A 152 9.32 -16.34 -2.74
C HIS A 152 9.58 -15.92 -4.20
N ARG A 153 8.57 -16.07 -5.07
CA ARG A 153 8.66 -15.65 -6.48
C ARG A 153 8.74 -14.13 -6.62
N ALA A 154 8.00 -13.40 -5.79
CA ALA A 154 7.97 -11.95 -5.78
C ALA A 154 9.33 -11.36 -5.36
N ILE A 155 9.98 -11.92 -4.34
CA ILE A 155 11.33 -11.53 -3.92
C ILE A 155 12.35 -11.75 -5.05
N LYS A 156 12.30 -12.92 -5.72
CA LYS A 156 13.19 -13.19 -6.87
C LYS A 156 12.99 -12.22 -8.02
N GLU A 157 11.73 -11.90 -8.35
CA GLU A 157 11.43 -10.93 -9.41
C GLU A 157 11.88 -9.52 -9.01
N LEU A 158 11.66 -9.12 -7.75
CA LEU A 158 12.13 -7.85 -7.21
C LEU A 158 13.66 -7.73 -7.33
N GLN A 159 14.40 -8.75 -6.89
CA GLN A 159 15.86 -8.82 -7.02
C GLN A 159 16.32 -8.71 -8.48
N LYS A 160 15.63 -9.36 -9.42
CA LYS A 160 15.93 -9.28 -10.85
C LYS A 160 15.74 -7.86 -11.40
N GLN A 161 14.64 -7.19 -11.02
CA GLN A 161 14.36 -5.82 -11.45
C GLN A 161 15.35 -4.80 -10.85
N MET A 162 15.80 -5.03 -9.62
CA MET A 162 16.81 -4.20 -8.94
C MET A 162 18.21 -4.43 -9.53
N GLY A 163 18.61 -5.69 -9.77
CA GLY A 163 19.91 -6.02 -10.38
C GLY A 163 20.10 -5.45 -11.79
N ASN A 164 19.01 -5.29 -12.54
CA ASN A 164 19.02 -4.63 -13.85
C ASN A 164 19.14 -3.09 -13.76
N SER A 165 18.95 -2.47 -12.59
CA SER A 165 19.10 -1.01 -12.40
C SER A 165 20.53 -0.59 -12.03
N GLY A 166 21.48 -1.52 -11.93
CA GLY A 166 22.92 -1.22 -11.79
C GLY A 166 23.35 -0.71 -10.42
N ARG A 167 22.47 -0.75 -9.40
CA ARG A 167 22.80 -0.42 -8.00
C ARG A 167 22.37 -1.55 -7.07
N GLU A 168 23.27 -1.89 -6.15
CA GLU A 168 23.04 -2.81 -5.05
C GLU A 168 22.15 -2.09 -4.02
N VAL A 169 20.84 -2.06 -4.28
CA VAL A 169 19.89 -1.48 -3.33
C VAL A 169 19.72 -2.50 -2.20
N ASN A 170 20.30 -2.19 -1.04
CA ASN A 170 20.11 -2.98 0.17
C ASN A 170 18.62 -3.00 0.49
N LEU A 171 18.00 -4.18 0.37
CA LEU A 171 16.60 -4.41 0.75
C LEU A 171 16.34 -3.96 2.19
N HIS A 172 17.37 -3.90 3.04
CA HIS A 172 17.29 -3.40 4.40
C HIS A 172 17.07 -1.87 4.45
N ASP A 173 17.75 -1.08 3.62
CA ASP A 173 17.72 0.39 3.69
C ASP A 173 16.60 1.02 2.84
N ALA A 174 15.99 0.24 1.95
CA ALA A 174 14.80 0.64 1.21
C ALA A 174 13.49 0.30 1.95
N ILE A 175 13.58 -0.53 3.00
CA ILE A 175 12.44 -1.06 3.75
C ILE A 175 12.47 -0.60 5.22
N PHE A 176 13.62 -0.18 5.76
CA PHE A 176 13.82 0.40 7.09
C PHE A 176 14.55 1.76 6.99
#